data_AF-A0AAP9IGT8-F1
#
_entry.id   AF-A0AAP9IGT8-F1
#
_cell.length_a   1.000
_cell.length_b   1.000
_cell.length_c   1.000
_cell.angle_alpha   90.00
_cell.angle_beta   90.00
_cell.angle_gamma   90.00
#
_symmetry.space_group_name_H-M   'P 1'
#
loop_
_entity.id
_entity.type
_entity.pdbx_description
1 polymer ?
#
loop_
_entity_poly.entity_id
_entity_poly.type
_entity_poly.pdbx_seq_one_letter_code
_entity_poly.pdbx_strand_id
1 'polypeptide(L)'
;MDKEWFATSELVGVGGLPKSPQGLNKRARDDGWEKRRRKGVQGRGVEYSIRSLPNEVRNSLLVKENPPTEYYRIDNEPTLLSSWVHIFHQLSVDERSRLINFILREGTIAMLSRLDDVTLDQTA
;
A
#
# COMPACT_ATOMS: atom_id res chain seq x y z
N MET A 1 0.65 -4.00 11.89
CA MET A 1 1.80 -3.44 12.64
C MET A 1 2.81 -3.03 11.60
N ASP A 2 3.03 -1.73 11.45
CA ASP A 2 3.93 -1.21 10.43
C ASP A 2 5.38 -1.46 10.87
N LYS A 3 6.22 -1.93 9.95
CA LYS A 3 7.62 -2.21 10.26
C LYS A 3 8.39 -0.90 10.38
N GLU A 4 8.93 -0.60 11.55
CA GLU A 4 9.65 0.66 11.77
C GLU A 4 11.18 0.59 11.52
N TRP A 5 11.76 -0.62 11.49
CA TRP A 5 13.20 -0.81 11.44
C TRP A 5 13.60 -1.75 10.29
N PHE A 6 14.54 -1.29 9.46
CA PHE A 6 14.94 -1.97 8.23
C PHE A 6 16.43 -2.33 8.27
N ALA A 7 16.77 -3.59 7.94
CA ALA A 7 18.16 -4.00 7.87
C ALA A 7 18.87 -3.42 6.64
N THR A 8 20.20 -3.28 6.70
CA THR A 8 21.02 -2.86 5.57
C THR A 8 20.67 -3.60 4.27
N SER A 9 20.50 -4.92 4.33
CA SER A 9 20.14 -5.76 3.18
C SER A 9 18.79 -5.41 2.55
N GLU A 10 17.88 -4.80 3.30
CA GLU A 10 16.54 -4.44 2.83
C GLU A 10 16.50 -3.07 2.15
N LEU A 11 17.52 -2.23 2.42
CA LEU A 11 17.62 -0.86 1.92
C LEU A 11 18.56 -0.73 0.72
N VAL A 12 19.46 -1.68 0.50
CA VAL A 12 20.39 -1.67 -0.63
C VAL A 12 19.61 -1.58 -1.94
N GLY A 13 19.92 -0.55 -2.75
CA GLY A 13 19.30 -0.32 -4.05
C GLY A 13 17.84 0.20 -4.03
N VAL A 14 17.23 0.41 -2.86
CA VAL A 14 15.85 0.91 -2.75
C VAL A 14 15.81 2.42 -3.01
N GLY A 15 14.87 2.92 -3.82
CA GLY A 15 14.61 4.36 -3.95
C GLY A 15 15.83 5.20 -4.33
N GLY A 16 16.75 4.66 -5.15
CA GLY A 16 17.99 5.34 -5.52
C GLY A 16 19.12 5.26 -4.48
N LEU A 17 19.00 4.37 -3.50
CA LEU A 17 20.07 4.08 -2.55
C LEU A 17 21.23 3.33 -3.22
N PRO A 18 22.45 3.42 -2.64
CA PRO A 18 23.60 2.67 -3.12
C PRO A 18 23.32 1.17 -3.21
N LYS A 19 23.84 0.54 -4.27
CA LYS A 19 23.71 -0.90 -4.52
C LYS A 19 24.67 -1.76 -3.69
N SER A 20 25.52 -1.14 -2.86
CA SER A 20 26.44 -1.84 -1.96
C SER A 20 26.15 -1.50 -0.50
N PRO A 21 26.28 -2.47 0.44
CA PRO A 21 26.14 -2.21 1.87
C PRO A 21 27.11 -1.15 2.40
N GLN A 22 28.33 -1.10 1.87
CA GLN A 22 29.34 -0.11 2.27
C GLN A 22 28.92 1.30 1.86
N GLY A 23 28.44 1.47 0.62
CA GLY A 23 27.91 2.74 0.13
C GLY A 23 26.69 3.20 0.92
N LEU A 24 25.79 2.28 1.26
CA LEU A 24 24.63 2.59 2.10
C LEU A 24 25.06 3.07 3.49
N ASN A 25 25.97 2.37 4.15
CA ASN A 25 26.44 2.75 5.48
C ASN A 25 27.18 4.09 5.49
N LYS A 26 27.92 4.41 4.42
CA LYS A 26 28.53 5.73 4.24
C LYS A 26 27.44 6.80 4.14
N ARG A 27 26.46 6.62 3.25
CA ARG A 27 25.35 7.56 3.09
C ARG A 27 24.53 7.73 4.37
N ALA A 28 24.21 6.64 5.06
CA ALA A 28 23.49 6.68 6.33
C ALA A 28 24.25 7.45 7.42
N ARG A 29 25.58 7.43 7.40
CA ARG A 29 26.42 8.24 8.29
C ARG A 29 26.42 9.71 7.90
N ASP A 30 26.58 9.99 6.61
CA ASP A 30 26.65 11.35 6.08
C ASP A 30 25.29 12.07 6.22
N ASP A 31 24.18 11.34 6.05
CA ASP A 31 22.80 11.83 6.19
C ASP A 31 22.25 11.71 7.64
N GLY A 32 23.03 11.19 8.59
CA GLY A 32 22.67 11.15 10.01
C GLY A 32 21.50 10.22 10.38
N TRP A 33 21.36 9.08 9.71
CA TRP A 33 20.23 8.17 9.93
C TRP A 33 20.26 7.53 11.33
N GLU A 34 19.06 7.37 11.91
CA GLU A 34 18.87 6.71 13.19
C GLU A 34 19.09 5.20 13.02
N LYS A 35 20.02 4.65 13.79
CA LYS A 35 20.48 3.26 13.67
C LYS A 35 20.48 2.53 15.00
N ARG A 36 20.19 1.23 14.95
CA ARG A 36 20.29 0.33 16.11
C ARG A 36 21.02 -0.96 15.74
N ARG A 37 21.54 -1.65 16.76
CA ARG A 37 22.01 -3.03 16.59
C ARG A 37 20.82 -3.97 16.49
N ARG A 38 20.87 -4.90 15.55
CA ARG A 38 19.88 -5.97 15.43
C ARG A 38 19.93 -6.85 16.69
N LYS A 39 18.77 -7.11 17.29
CA LYS A 39 18.66 -8.02 18.46
C LYS A 39 18.59 -9.47 17.98
N GLY A 40 19.30 -10.38 18.65
CA GLY A 40 19.11 -11.83 18.52
C GLY A 40 19.79 -12.55 17.34
N VAL A 41 20.72 -11.92 16.61
CA VAL A 41 21.44 -12.57 15.50
C VAL A 41 22.95 -12.57 15.77
N GLN A 42 23.61 -13.70 15.51
CA GLN A 42 25.06 -13.86 15.58
C GLN A 42 25.74 -13.05 14.45
N GLY A 43 25.91 -11.74 14.68
CA GLY A 43 26.54 -10.83 13.73
C GLY A 43 26.31 -9.35 14.07
N ARG A 44 27.23 -8.47 13.64
CA ARG A 44 27.14 -6.99 13.82
C ARG A 44 26.13 -6.34 12.87
N GLY A 45 24.94 -6.92 12.72
CA GLY A 45 23.88 -6.38 11.87
C GLY A 45 23.35 -5.04 12.41
N VAL A 46 23.23 -4.06 11.52
CA VAL A 46 22.69 -2.72 11.81
C VAL A 46 21.33 -2.59 11.12
N GLU A 47 20.39 -1.97 11.82
CA GLU A 47 19.07 -1.61 11.30
C GLU A 47 18.90 -0.09 11.37
N TYR A 48 18.11 0.46 10.44
CA TYR A 48 17.82 1.88 10.35
C TYR A 48 16.32 2.15 10.52
N SER A 49 15.99 3.23 11.20
CA SER A 49 14.61 3.67 11.46
C SER A 49 14.02 4.29 10.20
N ILE A 50 12.82 3.86 9.81
CA ILE A 50 12.10 4.38 8.64
C ILE A 50 11.95 5.90 8.68
N ARG A 51 11.79 6.48 9.88
CA ARG A 51 11.57 7.91 10.09
C ARG A 51 12.78 8.76 9.72
N SER A 52 13.97 8.16 9.74
CA SER A 52 15.24 8.81 9.39
C SER A 52 15.65 8.63 7.93
N LEU A 53 14.88 7.87 7.15
CA LEU A 53 15.17 7.61 5.74
C LEU A 53 14.65 8.75 4.84
N PRO A 54 15.29 8.99 3.68
CA PRO A 54 14.80 9.92 2.66
C PRO A 54 13.36 9.61 2.22
N ASN A 55 12.62 10.63 1.79
CA ASN A 55 11.22 10.50 1.37
C ASN A 55 11.04 9.48 0.24
N GLU A 56 11.97 9.49 -0.73
CA GLU A 56 11.95 8.61 -1.90
C GLU A 56 12.10 7.14 -1.48
N VAL A 57 12.93 6.89 -0.47
CA VAL A 57 13.16 5.57 0.12
C VAL A 57 11.94 5.14 0.93
N ARG A 58 11.39 6.03 1.77
CA ARG A 58 10.15 5.75 2.53
C ARG A 58 9.00 5.39 1.61
N ASN A 59 8.78 6.17 0.55
CA ASN A 59 7.74 5.90 -0.44
C ASN A 59 7.97 4.55 -1.12
N SER A 60 9.20 4.23 -1.50
CA SER A 60 9.55 2.94 -2.11
C SER A 60 9.34 1.75 -1.16
N LEU A 61 9.59 1.92 0.14
CA LEU A 61 9.35 0.90 1.16
C LEU A 61 7.86 0.71 1.44
N LEU A 62 7.09 1.79 1.51
CA LEU A 62 5.63 1.76 1.66
C LEU A 62 4.96 1.10 0.45
N VAL A 63 5.44 1.38 -0.76
CA VAL A 63 5.02 0.67 -1.99
C VAL A 63 5.37 -0.81 -1.95
N LYS A 64 6.40 -1.22 -1.21
CA LYS A 64 6.79 -2.64 -1.12
C LYS A 64 5.98 -3.40 -0.05
N GLU A 65 5.62 -2.73 1.05
CA GLU A 65 4.74 -3.30 2.09
C GLU A 65 3.27 -3.27 1.71
N ASN A 66 2.84 -2.22 1.02
CA ASN A 66 1.54 -2.05 0.40
C ASN A 66 1.76 -1.75 -1.09
N PRO A 67 1.99 -2.76 -1.95
CA PRO A 67 1.99 -2.54 -3.39
C PRO A 67 0.72 -1.78 -3.75
N PRO A 68 0.80 -0.57 -4.34
CA PRO A 68 -0.33 0.07 -4.97
C PRO A 68 -0.73 -0.87 -6.09
N THR A 69 -1.67 -1.77 -5.78
CA THR A 69 -2.34 -2.68 -6.71
C THR A 69 -1.47 -3.09 -7.90
N GLU A 70 -0.37 -3.82 -7.62
CA GLU A 70 0.39 -4.49 -8.70
C GLU A 70 -0.43 -5.63 -9.34
N TYR A 71 -1.69 -5.81 -8.92
CA TYR A 71 -2.74 -6.56 -9.62
C TYR A 71 -3.14 -5.99 -10.99
N TYR A 72 -2.71 -4.78 -11.38
CA TYR A 72 -3.04 -4.19 -12.70
C TYR A 72 -1.87 -4.10 -13.68
N ARG A 73 -0.81 -4.90 -13.49
CA ARG A 73 0.07 -5.25 -14.62
C ARG A 73 -0.46 -6.51 -15.27
N ILE A 74 -1.59 -6.39 -15.96
CA ILE A 74 -2.09 -7.49 -16.77
C ILE A 74 -2.20 -6.94 -18.18
N ASP A 75 -1.31 -7.43 -19.04
CA ASP A 75 -1.29 -7.20 -20.49
C ASP A 75 -2.57 -7.71 -21.21
N ASN A 76 -3.63 -8.09 -20.48
CA ASN A 76 -4.96 -8.52 -20.94
C ASN A 76 -6.01 -8.52 -19.78
N GLU A 77 -6.41 -7.38 -19.22
CA GLU A 77 -7.59 -7.26 -18.31
C GLU A 77 -8.50 -6.08 -18.73
N PRO A 78 -9.81 -6.16 -18.46
CA PRO A 78 -10.82 -5.29 -19.04
C PRO A 78 -10.60 -3.86 -18.57
N THR A 79 -10.41 -2.98 -19.54
CA THR A 79 -10.14 -1.53 -19.42
C THR A 79 -11.03 -0.78 -18.42
N LEU A 80 -12.20 -1.34 -18.08
CA LEU A 80 -13.16 -0.74 -17.15
C LEU A 80 -12.67 -0.72 -15.70
N LEU A 81 -12.07 -1.80 -15.19
CA LEU A 81 -11.66 -1.84 -13.79
C LEU A 81 -10.47 -0.90 -13.54
N SER A 82 -9.51 -0.86 -14.47
CA SER A 82 -8.39 0.09 -14.41
C SER A 82 -8.85 1.54 -14.54
N SER A 83 -9.80 1.82 -15.44
CA SER A 83 -10.40 3.14 -15.58
C SER A 83 -11.17 3.55 -14.31
N TRP A 84 -11.93 2.63 -13.71
CA TRP A 84 -12.65 2.86 -12.47
C TRP A 84 -11.71 3.20 -11.31
N VAL A 85 -10.66 2.40 -11.10
CA VAL A 85 -9.66 2.63 -10.06
C VAL A 85 -8.97 3.99 -10.27
N HIS A 86 -8.63 4.31 -11.52
CA HIS A 86 -8.02 5.60 -11.86
C HIS A 86 -8.95 6.78 -11.51
N ILE A 87 -10.20 6.74 -11.94
CA ILE A 87 -11.20 7.79 -11.67
C ILE A 87 -11.46 7.90 -10.17
N PHE A 88 -11.64 6.76 -9.49
CA PHE A 88 -11.86 6.74 -8.05
C PHE A 88 -10.69 7.39 -7.29
N HIS A 89 -9.45 7.18 -7.74
CA HIS A 89 -8.29 7.83 -7.14
C HIS A 89 -8.17 9.34 -7.42
N GLN A 90 -8.81 9.86 -8.46
CA GLN A 90 -8.86 11.31 -8.72
C GLN A 90 -9.84 12.05 -7.80
N LEU A 91 -10.80 11.35 -7.21
CA LEU A 91 -11.76 11.92 -6.26
C LEU A 91 -11.11 12.22 -4.91
N SER A 92 -11.56 13.31 -4.27
CA SER A 92 -11.27 13.62 -2.87
C SER A 92 -11.88 12.57 -1.93
N VAL A 93 -11.43 12.56 -0.68
CA VAL A 93 -11.92 11.61 0.34
C VAL A 93 -13.44 11.77 0.52
N ASP A 94 -13.95 12.99 0.59
CA ASP A 94 -15.37 13.28 0.75
C ASP A 94 -16.21 12.84 -0.46
N GLU A 95 -15.66 12.95 -1.67
CA GLU A 95 -16.33 12.49 -2.90
C GLU A 95 -16.37 10.97 -2.98
N ARG A 96 -15.29 10.28 -2.62
CA ARG A 96 -15.25 8.81 -2.55
C ARG A 96 -16.28 8.27 -1.56
N SER A 97 -16.35 8.85 -0.36
CA SER A 97 -17.32 8.45 0.65
C SER A 97 -18.76 8.64 0.17
N ARG A 98 -19.05 9.75 -0.51
CA ARG A 98 -20.38 10.00 -1.11
C ARG A 98 -20.72 8.96 -2.18
N LEU A 99 -19.78 8.66 -3.08
CA LEU A 99 -19.97 7.71 -4.17
C LEU A 99 -20.19 6.27 -3.66
N ILE A 100 -19.38 5.83 -2.68
CA ILE A 100 -19.53 4.50 -2.07
C ILE A 100 -20.89 4.38 -1.38
N ASN A 101 -21.27 5.37 -0.57
CA ASN A 101 -22.55 5.36 0.13
C ASN A 101 -23.73 5.33 -0.84
N PHE A 102 -23.64 6.03 -1.96
CA PHE A 102 -24.65 5.98 -3.01
C PHE A 102 -24.78 4.57 -3.61
N ILE A 103 -23.67 3.97 -4.05
CA ILE A 103 -23.67 2.62 -4.63
C ILE A 103 -24.24 1.59 -3.65
N LEU A 104 -23.82 1.65 -2.38
CA LEU A 104 -24.30 0.74 -1.35
C LEU A 104 -25.81 0.92 -1.10
N ARG A 105 -26.30 2.17 -1.06
CA ARG A 105 -27.71 2.45 -0.85
C ARG A 105 -28.56 1.89 -2.00
N GLU A 106 -28.20 2.20 -3.24
CA GLU A 106 -28.93 1.71 -4.42
C GLU A 106 -28.90 0.17 -4.50
N GLY A 107 -27.73 -0.44 -4.25
CA GLY A 107 -27.61 -1.90 -4.19
C GLY A 107 -28.47 -2.53 -3.09
N THR A 108 -28.50 -1.92 -1.91
CA THR A 108 -29.32 -2.40 -0.78
C THR A 108 -30.81 -2.31 -1.10
N ILE A 109 -31.27 -1.19 -1.67
CA ILE A 109 -32.66 -1.01 -2.09
C ILE A 109 -33.04 -2.09 -3.11
N ALA A 110 -32.22 -2.29 -4.13
CA ALA A 110 -32.48 -3.31 -5.16
C ALA A 110 -32.53 -4.74 -4.59
N MET A 111 -31.67 -5.08 -3.62
CA MET A 111 -31.72 -6.38 -2.95
C MET A 111 -32.96 -6.54 -2.08
N LEU A 112 -33.34 -5.51 -1.32
CA LEU A 112 -34.57 -5.54 -0.50
C LEU A 112 -35.81 -5.74 -1.36
N SER A 113 -35.94 -5.00 -2.46
CA SER A 113 -37.08 -5.18 -3.38
C SER A 113 -37.19 -6.62 -3.91
N ARG A 114 -36.06 -7.26 -4.24
CA ARG A 114 -36.06 -8.66 -4.68
C ARG A 114 -36.47 -9.64 -3.58
N LEU A 115 -36.15 -9.35 -2.32
CA LEU A 115 -36.57 -10.19 -1.20
C LEU A 115 -38.08 -10.05 -0.97
N ASP A 116 -38.60 -8.84 -1.04
CA ASP A 116 -40.05 -8.59 -0.93
C ASP A 116 -40.81 -9.30 -2.07
N ASP A 117 -40.31 -9.25 -3.31
CA ASP A 117 -40.90 -9.95 -4.46
C ASP A 117 -40.90 -11.48 -4.28
N VAL A 118 -39.82 -12.06 -3.75
CA VAL A 118 -39.72 -13.51 -3.48
C VAL A 118 -40.69 -13.95 -2.37
N THR A 119 -40.96 -13.09 -1.39
CA THR A 119 -41.91 -13.41 -0.32
C THR A 119 -43.37 -13.38 -0.78
N LEU A 120 -43.71 -12.60 -1.81
CA LEU A 120 -45.06 -12.55 -2.37
C LEU A 120 -45.37 -13.78 -3.23
N ASP A 121 -44.39 -14.30 -3.98
CA ASP A 121 -44.56 -15.45 -4.88
C ASP A 121 -44.67 -16.80 -4.14
N GLN A 122 -44.25 -16.86 -2.87
CA GLN A 122 -44.37 -18.07 -2.02
C GLN A 122 -45.67 -18.17 -1.23
N THR A 123 -46.58 -17.20 -1.38
CA THR A 123 -47.88 -17.18 -0.66
C THR A 123 -49.11 -17.33 -1.57
N ALA A 124 -48.91 -17.66 -2.85
CA ALA A 124 -49.97 -17.94 -3.84
C ALA A 124 -50.16 -19.45 -4.08
#